data_AF-A0A3D0DLI4-F1
#
_entry.id   AF-A0A3D0DLI4-F1
#
_cell.length_a   1.000
_cell.length_b   1.000
_cell.length_c   1.000
_cell.angle_alpha   90.00
_cell.angle_beta   90.00
_cell.angle_gamma   90.00
#
_symmetry.space_group_name_H-M   'P 1'
#
loop_
_entity.id
_entity.type
_entity.pdbx_description
1 polymer ?
#
loop_
_entity_poly.entity_id
_entity_poly.type
_entity_poly.pdbx_seq_one_letter_code
_entity_poly.pdbx_strand_id
1 'polypeptide(L)' 'ARAFMDGRLNVAFEDIEAVAPAVLRHRIILSFDAIQDNVSADDVIKNM' A
#
# COMPACT_ATOMS: atom_id res chain seq x y z
N ALA A 1 9.42 -11.59 3.22
CA ALA A 1 9.72 -12.27 1.95
C ALA A 1 8.52 -13.13 1.52
N ARG A 2 7.44 -12.51 1.02
CA ARG A 2 6.15 -13.20 0.79
C ARG A 2 6.21 -14.26 -0.31
N ALA A 3 6.62 -13.88 -1.52
CA ALA A 3 6.84 -14.82 -2.62
C ALA A 3 7.64 -16.07 -2.22
N PHE A 4 8.75 -15.86 -1.51
CA PHE A 4 9.60 -16.95 -1.04
C PHE A 4 8.91 -17.86 -0.01
N MET A 5 8.14 -17.27 0.93
CA MET A 5 7.33 -18.04 1.87
C MET A 5 6.22 -18.84 1.17
N ASP A 6 5.77 -18.37 0.00
CA ASP A 6 4.80 -19.07 -0.87
C ASP A 6 5.47 -20.06 -1.84
N GLY A 7 6.78 -20.33 -1.70
CA GLY A 7 7.53 -21.27 -2.55
C GLY A 7 7.82 -20.76 -3.97
N ARG A 8 7.52 -19.49 -4.24
CA ARG A 8 7.81 -18.82 -5.52
C ARG A 8 9.14 -18.10 -5.44
N LEU A 9 9.98 -18.26 -6.48
CA LEU A 9 11.27 -17.58 -6.56
C LEU A 9 11.19 -16.22 -7.27
N ASN A 10 10.08 -15.93 -7.94
CA ASN A 10 9.79 -14.65 -8.56
C ASN A 10 8.77 -13.85 -7.73
N VAL A 11 8.97 -12.54 -7.65
CA VAL A 11 8.00 -11.61 -7.08
C VAL A 11 6.90 -11.36 -8.11
N ALA A 12 5.64 -11.45 -7.69
CA ALA A 12 4.47 -11.12 -8.49
C ALA A 12 3.86 -9.79 -8.00
N PHE A 13 2.94 -9.20 -8.77
CA PHE A 13 2.32 -7.91 -8.41
C PHE A 13 1.55 -8.01 -7.10
N GLU A 14 0.89 -9.15 -6.85
CA GLU A 14 0.12 -9.42 -5.64
C GLU A 14 1.00 -9.41 -4.39
N ASP A 15 2.30 -9.74 -4.50
CA ASP A 15 3.24 -9.65 -3.39
C ASP A 15 3.52 -8.19 -3.01
N ILE A 16 3.55 -7.30 -4.00
CA ILE A 16 3.79 -5.86 -3.82
C ILE A 16 2.53 -5.20 -3.25
N GLU A 17 1.37 -5.46 -3.85
CA GLU A 17 0.08 -4.96 -3.38
C GLU A 17 -0.18 -5.36 -1.93
N ALA A 18 0.16 -6.60 -1.56
CA ALA A 18 0.00 -7.10 -0.21
C ALA A 18 0.83 -6.34 0.85
N VAL A 19 1.99 -5.79 0.48
CA VAL A 19 2.87 -5.08 1.42
C VAL A 19 2.71 -3.56 1.32
N ALA A 20 2.08 -3.05 0.26
CA ALA A 20 1.93 -1.62 0.01
C ALA A 20 1.29 -0.85 1.18
N PRO A 21 0.20 -1.32 1.84
CA PRO A 21 -0.37 -0.61 2.99
C PRO A 21 0.62 -0.46 4.15
N ALA A 22 1.36 -1.52 4.48
CA ALA A 22 2.31 -1.50 5.60
C ALA A 22 3.50 -0.56 5.32
N VAL A 23 3.93 -0.46 4.07
CA VAL A 23 5.09 0.36 3.68
C VAL A 23 4.72 1.83 3.47
N LEU A 24 3.57 2.10 2.85
CA LEU A 24 3.21 3.43 2.36
C LEU A 24 2.34 4.24 3.32
N ARG A 25 1.58 3.62 4.24
CA ARG A 25 0.62 4.31 5.13
C ARG A 25 1.23 5.49 5.89
N HIS A 26 2.47 5.34 6.37
CA HIS A 26 3.18 6.38 7.13
C HIS A 26 4.12 7.24 6.26
N ARG A 27 4.15 7.00 4.95
CA ARG A 27 5.01 7.70 3.97
C ARG A 27 4.23 8.59 3.02
N ILE A 28 2.91 8.50 3.01
CA ILE A 28 2.03 9.37 2.24
C ILE A 28 1.65 10.57 3.10
N ILE A 29 1.86 11.77 2.56
CA ILE A 29 1.41 13.03 3.16
C ILE A 29 0.18 13.48 2.37
N LEU A 30 -0.92 13.66 3.09
CA LEU A 30 -2.20 14.09 2.49
C LEU A 30 -2.21 15.62 2.29
N SER A 31 -2.89 16.06 1.24
CA SER A 31 -3.19 17.48 1.06
C SER A 31 -4.22 17.94 2.10
N PHE A 32 -4.30 19.26 2.31
CA PHE A 32 -5.31 19.84 3.21
C PHE A 32 -6.73 19.46 2.80
N ASP A 33 -7.04 19.58 1.50
CA ASP A 33 -8.36 19.24 0.96
C ASP A 33 -8.72 17.76 1.22
N ALA A 34 -7.77 16.84 1.02
CA ALA A 34 -7.99 15.42 1.29
C ALA A 34 -8.28 15.14 2.78
N ILE A 35 -7.62 15.85 3.68
CA ILE A 35 -7.89 15.76 5.13
C ILE A 35 -9.30 16.31 5.44
N GLN A 36 -9.70 17.43 4.82
CA GLN A 36 -11.05 17.98 4.98
C GLN A 36 -12.13 17.00 4.51
N ASP A 37 -11.86 16.28 3.41
CA ASP A 37 -12.74 15.26 2.85
C ASP A 37 -12.71 13.93 3.61
N ASN A 38 -12.02 13.85 4.77
CA ASN A 38 -11.81 12.63 5.56
C ASN A 38 -11.19 11.47 4.77
N VAL A 39 -10.38 11.77 3.75
CA VAL A 39 -9.62 10.74 3.01
C VAL A 39 -8.46 10.26 3.89
N SER A 40 -8.30 8.94 3.99
CA SER A 40 -7.16 8.34 4.68
C SER A 40 -6.06 7.91 3.71
N ALA A 41 -4.84 7.72 4.22
CA ALA A 41 -3.76 7.13 3.42
C ALA A 41 -4.11 5.72 2.91
N ASP A 42 -4.92 4.95 3.66
CA ASP A 42 -5.38 3.63 3.24
C ASP A 42 -6.36 3.72 2.05
N ASP A 43 -7.19 4.77 1.98
CA ASP A 43 -8.09 5.01 0.83
C ASP A 43 -7.29 5.32 -0.44
N VAL A 44 -6.20 6.07 -0.31
CA VAL A 44 -5.30 6.36 -1.43
C VAL A 44 -4.62 5.07 -1.90
N ILE A 45 -4.05 4.29 -0.97
CA ILE A 45 -3.32 3.05 -1.28
C ILE A 45 -4.22 2.01 -1.94
N LYS A 46 -5.49 1.93 -1.52
CA LYS A 46 -6.46 0.98 -2.10
C LYS A 46 -6.82 1.29 -3.56
N ASN A 47 -6.68 2.54 -3.98
CA ASN A 47 -7.05 3.01 -5.33
C ASN A 47 -5.84 3.17 -6.27
N MET A 48 -4.66 2.68 -5.87
CA MET A 48 -3.46 2.59 -6.73
C MET A 48 -3.48 1.32 -7.56
#